data_AF-A0A2V7RW16-F1
#
_entry.id   AF-A0A2V7RW16-F1
#
_cell.length_a   1.000
_cell.length_b   1.000
_cell.length_c   1.000
_cell.angle_alpha   90.00
_cell.angle_beta   90.00
_cell.angle_gamma   90.00
#
_symmetry.space_group_name_H-M   'P 1'
#
loop_
_entity.id
_entity.type
_entity.pdbx_description
1 polymer ?
#
loop_
_entity_poly.entity_id
_entity_poly.type
_entity_poly.pdbx_seq_one_letter_code
_entity_poly.pdbx_strand_id
1 'polypeptide(L)'
;DSAARRDPRVERQLRAVELLSSRQKLMAGLPNFATYFGRDQMMSALMMQSVWTPSMMEHVIGSVLRKLAPNGEVSHEEALGGQAIREGAAEYVRLIDSARTLVVRGSPRQADTLFARARAVLGDLERVRENYHMIDDEFQLPVLVARYLSDRRLDAEKKRAFLEGRERGTTRLALLVEELEVVAARAAPYAARQDATNLVGFAPRDATHWESESWRDSGAGYANGRFAMDINAIWVPMALDGIGEIIDAIHAVGLPMSGATLGPTLARYLADRSVLQAAERAWGGAVRHFVVRLGPADVDGRINAKLASLPENERRYWGGVLAATNAARDSVTFLALSLDASGAPIPVMNTDPATALFLIDLSGRTFTPISVEPFRNVDPFVRQYPAGLFVDGLGPLVANDAYAAPEVWRAFETDRYHSPRVVWGREVNLITLGLARQLAAAVDEQGRPRDPALAPYVTRLAAALRRTQRAVDASGLRHFELWSYRIDGERLQPTRYGTSSDVQLWNTTSLAVQWALTRLPRNVLGGR
;
A
#
# COMPACT_ATOMS: atom_id res chain seq x y z
N ASP A 1 -29.19 -4.69 11.88
CA ASP A 1 -29.40 -6.08 12.31
C ASP A 1 -28.94 -6.22 13.76
N SER A 2 -29.82 -6.63 14.67
CA SER A 2 -29.57 -6.70 16.12
C SER A 2 -28.73 -7.92 16.51
N ALA A 3 -28.60 -8.92 15.63
CA ALA A 3 -27.74 -10.08 15.85
C ALA A 3 -26.24 -9.75 15.69
N ALA A 4 -25.88 -8.88 14.73
CA ALA A 4 -24.50 -8.42 14.55
C ALA A 4 -24.00 -7.52 15.70
N ARG A 5 -24.92 -6.91 16.46
CA ARG A 5 -24.60 -6.12 17.67
C ARG A 5 -24.18 -6.99 18.87
N ARG A 6 -24.18 -8.32 18.76
CA ARG A 6 -23.81 -9.25 19.84
C ARG A 6 -22.56 -10.09 19.53
N ASP A 7 -21.85 -9.81 18.44
CA ASP A 7 -20.53 -10.45 18.21
C ASP A 7 -19.47 -9.67 19.01
N PRO A 8 -18.88 -10.25 20.08
CA PRO A 8 -17.87 -9.58 20.90
C PRO A 8 -16.65 -9.14 20.08
N ARG A 9 -16.41 -9.76 18.92
CA ARG A 9 -15.31 -9.40 18.03
C ARG A 9 -15.61 -8.11 17.25
N VAL A 10 -16.85 -7.90 16.82
CA VAL A 10 -17.26 -6.64 16.19
C VAL A 10 -17.17 -5.50 17.20
N GLU A 11 -17.66 -5.72 18.42
CA GLU A 11 -17.53 -4.75 19.51
C GLU A 11 -16.06 -4.40 19.79
N ARG A 12 -15.18 -5.41 19.87
CA ARG A 12 -13.72 -5.18 20.03
C ARG A 12 -13.15 -4.32 18.90
N GLN A 13 -13.50 -4.59 17.64
CA GLN A 13 -12.99 -3.80 16.51
C GLN A 13 -13.53 -2.37 16.50
N LEU A 14 -14.79 -2.16 16.89
CA LEU A 14 -15.34 -0.81 17.06
C LEU A 14 -14.63 -0.03 18.17
N ARG A 15 -14.38 -0.68 19.32
CA ARG A 15 -13.59 -0.08 20.42
C ARG A 15 -12.14 0.18 20.02
N ALA A 16 -11.55 -0.66 19.17
CA ALA A 16 -10.23 -0.43 18.61
C ALA A 16 -10.20 0.85 17.74
N VAL A 17 -11.19 1.06 16.86
CA VAL A 17 -11.30 2.30 16.08
C VAL A 17 -11.43 3.52 17.00
N GLU A 18 -12.30 3.45 18.01
CA GLU A 18 -12.48 4.51 19.01
C GLU A 18 -11.16 4.83 19.74
N LEU A 19 -10.45 3.79 20.20
CA LEU A 19 -9.18 3.93 20.91
C LEU A 19 -8.08 4.52 20.03
N LEU A 20 -8.04 4.19 18.75
CA LEU A 20 -7.08 4.71 17.79
C LEU A 20 -7.47 6.10 17.25
N SER A 21 -8.63 6.63 17.58
CA SER A 21 -9.10 7.93 17.08
C SER A 21 -8.78 9.05 18.07
N SER A 22 -8.15 10.12 17.59
CA SER A 22 -7.94 11.35 18.35
C SER A 22 -8.50 12.56 17.61
N ARG A 23 -8.50 13.73 18.25
CA ARG A 23 -8.89 14.98 17.57
C ARG A 23 -7.92 15.40 16.47
N GLN A 24 -6.68 14.92 16.49
CA GLN A 24 -5.63 15.37 15.58
C GLN A 24 -5.39 14.41 14.41
N LYS A 25 -5.62 13.12 14.63
CA LYS A 25 -5.17 12.00 13.79
C LYS A 25 -5.83 10.69 14.21
N LEU A 26 -5.75 9.69 13.34
CA LEU A 26 -5.87 8.29 13.70
C LEU A 26 -4.47 7.73 14.02
N MET A 27 -4.35 6.87 15.01
CA MET A 27 -3.09 6.21 15.38
C MET A 27 -2.94 4.89 14.64
N ALA A 28 -1.71 4.53 14.27
CA ALA A 28 -1.43 3.30 13.52
C ALA A 28 -1.70 2.03 14.35
N GLY A 29 -1.33 2.02 15.63
CA GLY A 29 -1.63 0.90 16.51
C GLY A 29 -1.13 1.01 17.94
N LEU A 30 -1.48 0.04 18.77
CA LEU A 30 -1.10 -0.04 20.17
C LEU A 30 -0.61 -1.45 20.54
N PRO A 31 0.40 -1.56 21.43
CA PRO A 31 1.09 -0.43 22.10
C PRO A 31 2.24 0.20 21.28
N ASN A 32 2.66 -0.43 20.18
CA ASN A 32 3.94 -0.11 19.54
C ASN A 32 3.94 1.18 18.71
N PHE A 33 2.79 1.55 18.12
CA PHE A 33 2.69 2.61 17.11
C PHE A 33 1.62 3.64 17.47
N ALA A 34 1.66 4.11 18.73
CA ALA A 34 0.69 5.02 19.34
C ALA A 34 0.78 6.46 18.77
N THR A 35 0.94 6.59 17.46
CA THR A 35 1.24 7.83 16.76
C THR A 35 0.66 7.82 15.34
N TYR A 36 0.78 8.96 14.66
CA TYR A 36 0.40 9.14 13.25
C TYR A 36 1.33 8.33 12.34
N PHE A 37 0.72 7.55 11.44
CA PHE A 37 1.35 7.11 10.20
C PHE A 37 0.44 7.52 9.03
N GLY A 38 0.94 8.26 8.03
CA GLY A 38 0.15 8.81 6.93
C GLY A 38 -0.55 7.72 6.14
N ARG A 39 0.25 6.83 5.56
CA ARG A 39 -0.14 5.63 4.82
C ARG A 39 -1.21 4.82 5.53
N ASP A 40 -0.96 4.48 6.79
CA ASP A 40 -1.83 3.62 7.59
C ASP A 40 -3.25 4.20 7.68
N GLN A 41 -3.35 5.52 7.88
CA GLN A 41 -4.62 6.21 7.99
C GLN A 41 -5.29 6.41 6.64
N MET A 42 -4.53 6.80 5.62
CA MET A 42 -5.06 7.01 4.26
C MET A 42 -5.59 5.69 3.69
N MET A 43 -4.81 4.62 3.80
CA MET A 43 -5.20 3.32 3.31
C MET A 43 -6.37 2.73 4.10
N SER A 44 -6.39 2.91 5.42
CA SER A 44 -7.53 2.49 6.25
C SER A 44 -8.80 3.29 5.90
N ALA A 45 -8.69 4.60 5.62
CA ALA A 45 -9.82 5.43 5.18
C ALA A 45 -10.37 4.98 3.82
N LEU A 46 -9.50 4.64 2.87
CA LEU A 46 -9.89 4.06 1.59
C LEU A 46 -10.67 2.75 1.81
N MET A 47 -10.15 1.83 2.62
CA MET A 47 -10.77 0.54 2.91
C MET A 47 -12.09 0.66 3.69
N MET A 48 -12.20 1.64 4.58
CA MET A 48 -13.35 1.86 5.45
C MET A 48 -14.42 2.78 4.86
N GLN A 49 -14.22 3.32 3.65
CA GLN A 49 -15.11 4.29 3.00
C GLN A 49 -16.60 3.88 3.01
N SER A 50 -16.88 2.57 2.90
CA SER A 50 -18.25 2.04 2.87
C SER A 50 -18.96 2.00 4.22
N VAL A 51 -18.20 2.03 5.32
CA VAL A 51 -18.72 1.95 6.69
C VAL A 51 -18.51 3.24 7.49
N TRP A 52 -17.59 4.10 7.06
CA TRP A 52 -17.34 5.40 7.66
C TRP A 52 -18.19 6.52 7.02
N THR A 53 -18.46 7.55 7.83
CA THR A 53 -19.06 8.80 7.37
C THR A 53 -18.03 9.62 6.58
N PRO A 54 -18.46 10.49 5.65
CA PRO A 54 -17.53 11.37 4.92
C PRO A 54 -16.66 12.23 5.86
N SER A 55 -17.17 12.61 7.03
CA SER A 55 -16.42 13.38 8.03
C SER A 55 -15.16 12.68 8.54
N MET A 56 -15.11 11.35 8.54
CA MET A 56 -13.90 10.63 8.93
C MET A 56 -12.84 10.69 7.83
N MET A 57 -13.23 10.65 6.55
CA MET A 57 -12.30 10.86 5.44
C MET A 57 -11.74 12.28 5.47
N GLU A 58 -12.60 13.28 5.70
CA GLU A 58 -12.18 14.67 5.91
C GLU A 58 -11.20 14.81 7.08
N HIS A 59 -11.45 14.13 8.21
CA HIS A 59 -10.55 14.13 9.36
C HIS A 59 -9.16 13.58 9.00
N VAL A 60 -9.10 12.46 8.27
CA VAL A 60 -7.84 11.86 7.81
C VAL A 60 -7.11 12.79 6.84
N ILE A 61 -7.78 13.31 5.81
CA ILE A 61 -7.17 14.24 4.85
C ILE A 61 -6.66 15.49 5.57
N GLY A 62 -7.46 16.09 6.46
CA GLY A 62 -7.04 17.26 7.23
C GLY A 62 -5.85 16.98 8.15
N SER A 63 -5.74 15.77 8.70
CA SER A 63 -4.57 15.34 9.49
C SER A 63 -3.30 15.29 8.63
N VAL A 64 -3.40 14.71 7.42
CA VAL A 64 -2.30 14.62 6.46
C VAL A 64 -1.87 16.01 5.98
N LEU A 65 -2.81 16.85 5.53
CA LEU A 65 -2.52 18.21 5.06
C LEU A 65 -1.84 19.08 6.13
N ARG A 66 -2.21 18.90 7.40
CA ARG A 66 -1.56 19.60 8.52
C ARG A 66 -0.08 19.21 8.68
N LYS A 67 0.33 18.04 8.20
CA LYS A 67 1.67 17.47 8.40
C LYS A 67 2.56 17.52 7.17
N LEU A 68 2.12 18.14 6.08
CA LEU A 68 2.96 18.31 4.90
C LEU A 68 4.27 19.02 5.22
N ALA A 69 5.34 18.65 4.54
CA ALA A 69 6.56 19.44 4.53
C ALA A 69 6.30 20.80 3.83
N PRO A 70 7.16 21.82 4.03
CA PRO A 70 7.00 23.12 3.37
C PRO A 70 7.02 23.09 1.83
N ASN A 71 7.46 21.98 1.23
CA ASN A 71 7.47 21.74 -0.21
C ASN A 71 6.29 20.87 -0.69
N GLY A 72 5.35 20.52 0.19
CA GLY A 72 4.17 19.71 -0.13
C GLY A 72 4.33 18.20 0.11
N GLU A 73 5.50 17.70 0.52
CA GLU A 73 5.70 16.26 0.76
C GLU A 73 4.85 15.75 1.94
N VAL A 74 4.24 14.58 1.76
CA VAL A 74 3.39 13.95 2.77
C VAL A 74 4.24 13.29 3.85
N SER A 75 3.91 13.58 5.11
CA SER A 75 4.58 12.92 6.23
C SER A 75 4.19 11.45 6.31
N HIS A 76 5.19 10.58 6.43
CA HIS A 76 4.99 9.17 6.65
C HIS A 76 4.62 8.87 8.11
N GLU A 77 5.32 9.45 9.07
CA GLU A 77 5.22 9.16 10.50
C GLU A 77 5.49 10.43 11.31
N GLU A 78 4.81 10.53 12.43
CA GLU A 78 5.11 11.50 13.47
C GLU A 78 5.93 10.84 14.60
N ALA A 79 7.20 11.22 14.69
CA ALA A 79 8.08 10.83 15.78
C ALA A 79 7.68 11.55 17.07
N LEU A 80 7.39 10.76 18.11
CA LEU A 80 7.05 11.22 19.46
C LEU A 80 8.02 10.65 20.50
N GLY A 81 8.19 11.37 21.62
CA GLY A 81 8.90 10.88 22.80
C GLY A 81 10.29 10.33 22.49
N GLY A 82 10.52 9.05 22.81
CA GLY A 82 11.82 8.42 22.61
C GLY A 82 12.30 8.38 21.15
N GLN A 83 11.39 8.29 20.17
CA GLN A 83 11.76 8.35 18.75
C GLN A 83 12.23 9.77 18.39
N ALA A 84 11.46 10.79 18.79
CA ALA A 84 11.84 12.19 18.58
C ALA A 84 13.22 12.52 19.18
N ILE A 85 13.47 12.05 20.41
CA ILE A 85 14.76 12.22 21.09
C ILE A 85 15.90 11.58 20.31
N ARG A 86 15.73 10.34 19.83
CA ARG A 86 16.76 9.63 19.04
C ARG A 86 17.07 10.38 17.73
N GLU A 87 16.04 10.81 17.01
CA GLU A 87 16.20 11.55 15.76
C GLU A 87 16.84 12.93 15.98
N GLY A 88 16.41 13.64 17.03
CA GLY A 88 17.00 14.91 17.45
C GLY A 88 18.48 14.76 17.81
N ALA A 89 18.84 13.70 18.53
CA ALA A 89 20.24 13.41 18.87
C ALA A 89 21.08 13.13 17.62
N ALA A 90 20.55 12.37 16.65
CA ALA A 90 21.22 12.14 15.37
C ALA A 90 21.40 13.43 14.56
N GLU A 91 20.38 14.31 14.53
CA GLU A 91 20.51 15.63 13.90
C GLU A 91 21.57 16.49 14.58
N TYR A 92 21.59 16.53 15.91
CA TYR A 92 22.60 17.24 16.69
C TYR A 92 24.02 16.80 16.31
N VAL A 93 24.29 15.49 16.30
CA VAL A 93 25.61 14.96 15.93
C VAL A 93 26.00 15.39 14.51
N ARG A 94 25.11 15.25 13.52
CA ARG A 94 25.39 15.69 12.15
C ARG A 94 25.70 17.18 12.06
N LEU A 95 24.98 18.03 12.79
CA LEU A 95 25.21 19.47 12.81
C LEU A 95 26.57 19.81 13.42
N ILE A 96 26.95 19.14 14.52
CA ILE A 96 28.26 19.32 15.16
C ILE A 96 29.40 18.89 14.23
N ASP A 97 29.29 17.73 13.58
CA ASP A 97 30.34 17.22 12.68
C ASP A 97 30.49 18.10 11.43
N SER A 98 29.36 18.57 10.89
CA SER A 98 29.35 19.53 9.78
C SER A 98 29.98 20.86 10.18
N ALA A 99 29.66 21.38 11.38
CA ALA A 99 30.24 22.60 11.91
C ALA A 99 31.77 22.47 12.07
N ARG A 100 32.24 21.37 12.66
CA ARG A 100 33.68 21.08 12.81
C ARG A 100 34.39 21.01 11.47
N THR A 101 33.78 20.38 10.47
CA THR A 101 34.31 20.32 9.11
C THR A 101 34.46 21.72 8.50
N LEU A 102 33.48 22.61 8.71
CA LEU A 102 33.56 24.00 8.24
C LEU A 102 34.62 24.83 8.95
N VAL A 103 34.86 24.59 10.25
CA VAL A 103 35.97 25.22 10.99
C VAL A 103 37.31 24.84 10.34
N VAL A 104 37.53 23.55 10.09
CA VAL A 104 38.76 23.06 9.44
C VAL A 104 38.92 23.64 8.03
N ARG A 105 37.81 23.87 7.30
CA ARG A 105 37.79 24.48 5.97
C ARG A 105 37.90 26.01 5.96
N GLY A 106 38.05 26.66 7.11
CA GLY A 106 38.21 28.12 7.19
C GLY A 106 36.92 28.92 7.05
N SER A 107 35.76 28.33 7.35
CA SER A 107 34.43 28.97 7.26
C SER A 107 33.76 29.17 8.64
N PRO A 108 34.37 29.93 9.58
CA PRO A 108 33.92 29.99 10.98
C PRO A 108 32.50 30.56 11.15
N ARG A 109 32.09 31.56 10.36
CA ARG A 109 30.72 32.13 10.47
C ARG A 109 29.62 31.11 10.11
N GLN A 110 29.88 30.27 9.11
CA GLN A 110 28.95 29.20 8.74
C GLN A 110 28.95 28.10 9.82
N ALA A 111 30.11 27.79 10.40
CA ALA A 111 30.20 26.88 11.53
C ALA A 111 29.43 27.38 12.76
N ASP A 112 29.52 28.67 13.10
CA ASP A 112 28.76 29.28 14.21
C ASP A 112 27.25 29.14 14.01
N THR A 113 26.77 29.28 12.77
CA THR A 113 25.36 29.06 12.42
C THR A 113 24.95 27.62 12.68
N LEU A 114 25.78 26.64 12.30
CA LEU A 114 25.51 25.22 12.57
C LEU A 114 25.59 24.88 14.06
N PHE A 115 26.53 25.47 14.82
CA PHE A 115 26.59 25.32 16.27
C PHE A 115 25.36 25.90 16.98
N ALA A 116 24.88 27.07 16.55
CA ALA A 116 23.66 27.65 17.09
C ALA A 116 22.44 26.75 16.83
N ARG A 117 22.33 26.19 15.62
CA ARG A 117 21.30 25.19 15.28
C ARG A 117 21.42 23.93 16.13
N ALA A 118 22.64 23.41 16.32
CA ALA A 118 22.87 22.24 17.16
C ALA A 118 22.42 22.49 18.61
N ARG A 119 22.73 23.66 19.19
CA ARG A 119 22.25 24.02 20.54
C ARG A 119 20.72 24.10 20.61
N ALA A 120 20.07 24.62 19.57
CA ALA A 120 18.61 24.66 19.51
C ALA A 120 18.00 23.25 19.49
N VAL A 121 18.57 22.33 18.70
CA VAL A 121 18.14 20.92 18.67
C VAL A 121 18.36 20.25 20.03
N LEU A 122 19.52 20.47 20.66
CA LEU A 122 19.84 19.90 21.97
C LEU A 122 18.89 20.39 23.07
N GLY A 123 18.39 21.63 22.97
CA GLY A 123 17.47 22.21 23.94
C GLY A 123 16.02 21.73 23.81
N ASP A 124 15.67 21.01 22.73
CA ASP A 124 14.30 20.57 22.42
C ASP A 124 14.34 19.23 21.66
N LEU A 125 14.97 18.22 22.28
CA LEU A 125 15.13 16.89 21.67
C LEU A 125 13.81 16.14 21.57
N GLU A 126 12.87 16.42 22.46
CA GLU A 126 11.54 15.82 22.51
C GLU A 126 10.55 16.44 21.50
N ARG A 127 10.95 17.49 20.79
CA ARG A 127 10.12 18.14 19.78
C ARG A 127 9.56 17.11 18.81
N VAL A 128 8.24 17.10 18.66
CA VAL A 128 7.55 16.27 17.67
C VAL A 128 8.12 16.55 16.28
N ARG A 129 8.37 15.48 15.51
CA ARG A 129 8.92 15.57 14.16
C ARG A 129 8.12 14.74 13.20
N GLU A 130 8.02 15.23 11.98
CA GLU A 130 7.51 14.51 10.83
C GLU A 130 8.68 13.94 10.01
N ASN A 131 8.52 12.73 9.49
CA ASN A 131 9.42 12.16 8.49
C ASN A 131 8.72 12.06 7.12
N TYR A 132 9.48 12.05 6.02
CA TYR A 132 8.99 12.23 4.64
C TYR A 132 9.65 11.25 3.66
N HIS A 133 10.08 10.10 4.15
CA HIS A 133 10.95 9.19 3.39
C HIS A 133 10.19 8.10 2.63
N MET A 134 8.92 7.84 2.94
CA MET A 134 8.12 6.85 2.22
C MET A 134 7.42 7.51 1.03
N ILE A 135 7.63 6.95 -0.15
CA ILE A 135 7.11 7.46 -1.42
C ILE A 135 5.62 7.15 -1.59
N ASP A 136 5.13 6.04 -1.03
CA ASP A 136 3.74 5.62 -1.23
C ASP A 136 2.72 6.54 -0.56
N ASP A 137 3.13 7.30 0.45
CA ASP A 137 2.33 8.35 1.09
C ASP A 137 1.90 9.43 0.09
N GLU A 138 2.83 9.92 -0.73
CA GLU A 138 2.58 10.97 -1.73
C GLU A 138 1.46 10.54 -2.68
N PHE A 139 1.54 9.32 -3.21
CA PHE A 139 0.59 8.87 -4.22
C PHE A 139 -0.76 8.40 -3.64
N GLN A 140 -0.86 8.21 -2.32
CA GLN A 140 -2.11 7.87 -1.65
C GLN A 140 -3.01 9.09 -1.43
N LEU A 141 -2.44 10.26 -1.15
CA LEU A 141 -3.22 11.44 -0.82
C LEU A 141 -4.14 11.90 -1.96
N PRO A 142 -3.68 12.03 -3.23
CA PRO A 142 -4.55 12.43 -4.33
C PRO A 142 -5.70 11.45 -4.54
N VAL A 143 -5.44 10.14 -4.39
CA VAL A 143 -6.48 9.10 -4.52
C VAL A 143 -7.54 9.26 -3.43
N LEU A 144 -7.13 9.50 -2.18
CA LEU A 144 -8.05 9.70 -1.07
C LEU A 144 -8.88 10.98 -1.23
N VAL A 145 -8.24 12.09 -1.62
CA VAL A 145 -8.92 13.38 -1.81
C VAL A 145 -9.91 13.32 -2.97
N ALA A 146 -9.53 12.73 -4.09
CA ALA A 146 -10.41 12.52 -5.24
C ALA A 146 -11.68 11.73 -4.85
N ARG A 147 -11.52 10.67 -4.04
CA ARG A 147 -12.65 9.89 -3.51
C ARG A 147 -13.55 10.66 -2.54
N TYR A 148 -12.99 11.57 -1.74
CA TYR A 148 -13.78 12.43 -0.88
C TYR A 148 -14.56 13.47 -1.69
N LEU A 149 -13.89 14.14 -2.64
CA LEU A 149 -14.51 15.18 -3.46
C LEU A 149 -15.54 14.62 -4.46
N SER A 150 -15.41 13.36 -4.88
CA SER A 150 -16.42 12.67 -5.71
C SER A 150 -17.57 12.06 -4.90
N ASP A 151 -17.51 12.05 -3.55
CA ASP A 151 -18.55 11.47 -2.72
C ASP A 151 -19.89 12.20 -2.92
N ARG A 152 -20.91 11.44 -3.33
CA ARG A 152 -22.27 11.95 -3.61
C ARG A 152 -23.08 12.22 -2.34
N ARG A 153 -22.60 11.76 -1.18
CA ARG A 153 -23.17 12.09 0.14
C ARG A 153 -22.86 13.54 0.55
N LEU A 154 -21.90 14.17 -0.11
CA LEU A 154 -21.50 15.56 0.11
C LEU A 154 -22.08 16.47 -0.96
N ASP A 155 -22.68 17.57 -0.53
CA ASP A 155 -23.08 18.67 -1.41
C ASP A 155 -21.87 19.56 -1.77
N ALA A 156 -22.07 20.47 -2.73
CA ALA A 156 -21.02 21.37 -3.20
C ALA A 156 -20.55 22.35 -2.11
N GLU A 157 -21.42 22.73 -1.17
CA GLU A 157 -21.09 23.66 -0.09
C GLU A 157 -20.11 23.03 0.90
N LYS A 158 -20.35 21.77 1.32
CA LYS A 158 -19.42 21.02 2.18
C LYS A 158 -18.06 20.84 1.54
N LYS A 159 -18.03 20.50 0.24
CA LYS A 159 -16.77 20.36 -0.53
C LYS A 159 -16.00 21.67 -0.58
N ARG A 160 -16.69 22.79 -0.82
CA ARG A 160 -16.09 24.13 -0.81
C ARG A 160 -15.57 24.50 0.57
N ALA A 161 -16.39 24.36 1.62
CA ALA A 161 -16.02 24.65 2.99
C ALA A 161 -14.82 23.82 3.47
N PHE A 162 -14.73 22.56 3.04
CA PHE A 162 -13.57 21.72 3.30
C PHE A 162 -12.29 22.31 2.70
N LEU A 163 -12.30 22.64 1.40
CA LEU A 163 -11.15 23.17 0.66
C LEU A 163 -10.71 24.56 1.15
N GLU A 164 -11.66 25.41 1.54
CA GLU A 164 -11.42 26.74 2.13
C GLU A 164 -10.99 26.67 3.61
N GLY A 165 -11.29 25.56 4.28
CA GLY A 165 -10.85 25.29 5.64
C GLY A 165 -9.34 25.44 5.78
N ARG A 166 -8.87 25.85 6.96
CA ARG A 166 -7.47 26.20 7.17
C ARG A 166 -6.73 25.17 8.00
N GLU A 167 -5.50 24.88 7.60
CA GLU A 167 -4.51 24.15 8.38
C GLU A 167 -3.22 24.96 8.36
N ARG A 168 -2.51 25.06 9.49
CA ARG A 168 -1.24 25.82 9.59
C ARG A 168 -1.29 27.25 9.05
N GLY A 169 -2.45 27.91 9.19
CA GLY A 169 -2.63 29.29 8.74
C GLY A 169 -2.79 29.47 7.22
N THR A 170 -2.87 28.40 6.43
CA THR A 170 -3.19 28.44 4.99
C THR A 170 -4.44 27.59 4.68
N THR A 171 -5.01 27.70 3.48
CA THR A 171 -6.17 26.89 3.07
C THR A 171 -5.75 25.46 2.76
N ARG A 172 -6.65 24.50 2.96
CA ARG A 172 -6.44 23.10 2.56
C ARG A 172 -6.24 22.98 1.05
N LEU A 173 -6.92 23.82 0.27
CA LEU A 173 -6.69 23.92 -1.18
C LEU A 173 -5.24 24.29 -1.52
N ALA A 174 -4.64 25.27 -0.84
CA ALA A 174 -3.26 25.66 -1.11
C ALA A 174 -2.26 24.54 -0.76
N LEU A 175 -2.45 23.88 0.38
CA LEU A 175 -1.63 22.73 0.79
C LEU A 175 -1.77 21.55 -0.19
N LEU A 176 -3.00 21.28 -0.63
CA LEU A 176 -3.26 20.24 -1.62
C LEU A 176 -2.55 20.57 -2.93
N VAL A 177 -2.60 21.81 -3.41
CA VAL A 177 -1.91 22.23 -4.64
C VAL A 177 -0.39 22.01 -4.57
N GLU A 178 0.23 22.25 -3.41
CA GLU A 178 1.65 21.98 -3.20
C GLU A 178 1.97 20.48 -3.34
N GLU A 179 1.17 19.62 -2.73
CA GLU A 179 1.35 18.17 -2.82
C GLU A 179 1.07 17.62 -4.23
N LEU A 180 0.03 18.10 -4.92
CA LEU A 180 -0.26 17.69 -6.29
C LEU A 180 0.89 18.05 -7.25
N GLU A 181 1.64 19.14 -6.99
CA GLU A 181 2.87 19.41 -7.73
C GLU A 181 3.95 18.36 -7.44
N VAL A 182 4.16 17.95 -6.18
CA VAL A 182 5.13 16.91 -5.82
C VAL A 182 4.85 15.63 -6.61
N VAL A 183 3.59 15.17 -6.60
CA VAL A 183 3.16 13.99 -7.35
C VAL A 183 3.35 14.17 -8.85
N ALA A 184 2.92 15.29 -9.41
CA ALA A 184 3.06 15.58 -10.83
C ALA A 184 4.53 15.61 -11.27
N ALA A 185 5.41 16.24 -10.48
CA ALA A 185 6.83 16.34 -10.74
C ALA A 185 7.54 14.98 -10.65
N ARG A 186 7.22 14.16 -9.63
CA ARG A 186 7.75 12.79 -9.49
C ARG A 186 7.32 11.88 -10.65
N ALA A 187 6.13 12.09 -11.20
CA ALA A 187 5.61 11.32 -12.33
C ALA A 187 6.12 11.79 -13.71
N ALA A 188 6.67 13.00 -13.81
CA ALA A 188 7.02 13.62 -15.08
C ALA A 188 8.09 12.88 -15.92
N PRO A 189 9.17 12.31 -15.33
CA PRO A 189 10.22 11.65 -16.12
C PRO A 189 9.70 10.47 -16.96
N TYR A 190 8.94 9.56 -16.37
CA TYR A 190 8.36 8.42 -17.07
C TYR A 190 7.27 8.83 -18.07
N ALA A 191 6.47 9.85 -17.74
CA ALA A 191 5.47 10.39 -18.65
C ALA A 191 6.09 10.95 -19.94
N ALA A 192 7.27 11.58 -19.82
CA ALA A 192 8.02 12.07 -20.98
C ALA A 192 8.73 10.95 -21.75
N ARG A 193 9.29 9.97 -21.03
CA ARG A 193 10.07 8.86 -21.62
C ARG A 193 9.81 7.58 -20.84
N GLN A 194 9.08 6.65 -21.46
CA GLN A 194 8.54 5.45 -20.79
C GLN A 194 9.55 4.30 -20.61
N ASP A 195 10.82 4.65 -20.38
CA ASP A 195 11.91 3.72 -20.06
C ASP A 195 11.79 3.29 -18.59
N ALA A 196 12.05 2.02 -18.27
CA ALA A 196 11.92 1.49 -16.91
C ALA A 196 12.79 2.26 -15.89
N THR A 197 13.92 2.81 -16.31
CA THR A 197 14.81 3.60 -15.46
C THR A 197 14.29 5.00 -15.12
N ASN A 198 13.22 5.45 -15.77
CA ASN A 198 12.54 6.73 -15.49
C ASN A 198 11.33 6.57 -14.56
N LEU A 199 11.03 5.34 -14.13
CA LEU A 199 10.05 5.06 -13.09
C LEU A 199 10.43 5.76 -11.77
N VAL A 200 9.46 5.91 -10.87
CA VAL A 200 9.73 6.42 -9.53
C VAL A 200 10.48 5.34 -8.77
N GLY A 201 11.75 5.62 -8.47
CA GLY A 201 12.67 4.69 -7.82
C GLY A 201 13.04 5.14 -6.43
N PHE A 202 13.39 4.16 -5.61
CA PHE A 202 13.89 4.38 -4.25
C PHE A 202 15.25 5.07 -4.23
N ALA A 203 15.53 5.78 -3.14
CA ALA A 203 16.85 6.35 -2.88
C ALA A 203 17.90 5.25 -2.65
N PRO A 204 19.15 5.44 -3.08
CA PRO A 204 20.23 4.51 -2.76
C PRO A 204 20.56 4.58 -1.26
N ARG A 205 20.59 3.42 -0.60
CA ARG A 205 21.05 3.27 0.78
C ARG A 205 22.57 3.21 0.85
N ASP A 206 23.16 2.47 -0.09
CA ASP A 206 24.60 2.35 -0.29
C ASP A 206 24.93 2.08 -1.76
N ALA A 207 26.17 1.68 -2.07
CA ALA A 207 26.62 1.42 -3.44
C ALA A 207 25.84 0.31 -4.17
N THR A 208 25.18 -0.59 -3.42
CA THR A 208 24.56 -1.80 -3.92
C THR A 208 23.11 -2.00 -3.47
N HIS A 209 22.65 -1.23 -2.48
CA HIS A 209 21.32 -1.37 -1.90
C HIS A 209 20.47 -0.10 -2.03
N TRP A 210 19.15 -0.32 -2.02
CA TRP A 210 18.12 0.72 -2.08
C TRP A 210 17.38 0.78 -0.75
N GLU A 211 16.94 1.98 -0.34
CA GLU A 211 16.04 2.14 0.80
C GLU A 211 14.65 1.60 0.46
N SER A 212 13.99 0.91 1.39
CA SER A 212 12.61 0.47 1.20
C SER A 212 11.66 1.62 1.51
N GLU A 213 11.24 2.37 0.49
CA GLU A 213 10.45 3.60 0.64
C GLU A 213 8.97 3.41 0.26
N SER A 214 8.40 2.25 0.59
CA SER A 214 6.96 1.95 0.50
C SER A 214 6.60 0.95 1.60
N TRP A 215 5.38 0.41 1.60
CA TRP A 215 4.84 -0.35 2.73
C TRP A 215 5.64 -1.58 3.16
N ARG A 216 6.40 -2.21 2.25
CA ARG A 216 7.32 -3.30 2.62
C ARG A 216 8.64 -2.74 3.14
N ASP A 217 8.54 -2.00 4.24
CA ASP A 217 9.58 -1.14 4.82
C ASP A 217 10.74 -1.88 5.53
N SER A 218 10.83 -3.21 5.36
CA SER A 218 11.98 -3.97 5.83
C SER A 218 13.11 -3.97 4.79
N GLY A 219 14.35 -4.22 5.21
CA GLY A 219 15.51 -4.16 4.32
C GLY A 219 15.44 -5.17 3.16
N ALA A 220 14.84 -6.34 3.40
CA ALA A 220 14.60 -7.33 2.34
C ALA A 220 13.26 -7.12 1.59
N GLY A 221 12.42 -6.18 2.04
CA GLY A 221 11.00 -6.11 1.71
C GLY A 221 10.66 -5.99 0.22
N TYR A 222 11.53 -5.33 -0.56
CA TYR A 222 11.42 -5.23 -2.03
C TYR A 222 12.48 -6.04 -2.78
N ALA A 223 13.09 -7.04 -2.13
CA ALA A 223 14.12 -7.90 -2.71
C ALA A 223 15.31 -7.12 -3.33
N ASN A 224 15.69 -6.00 -2.70
CA ASN A 224 16.67 -5.04 -3.19
C ASN A 224 16.35 -4.42 -4.58
N GLY A 225 15.07 -4.37 -4.94
CA GLY A 225 14.61 -3.67 -6.13
C GLY A 225 14.59 -2.16 -5.92
N ARG A 226 14.88 -1.43 -6.99
CA ARG A 226 14.86 0.04 -7.02
C ARG A 226 13.47 0.58 -7.33
N PHE A 227 12.75 -0.07 -8.26
CA PHE A 227 11.44 0.41 -8.73
C PHE A 227 10.35 -0.54 -8.26
N ALA A 228 9.55 -0.14 -7.29
CA ALA A 228 8.51 -1.00 -6.72
C ALA A 228 7.24 -1.03 -7.59
N MET A 229 6.61 -2.20 -7.68
CA MET A 229 5.43 -2.42 -8.53
C MET A 229 4.19 -1.72 -7.98
N ASP A 230 3.97 -1.78 -6.67
CA ASP A 230 2.88 -1.08 -5.99
C ASP A 230 2.91 0.43 -6.26
N ILE A 231 4.07 1.07 -6.19
CA ILE A 231 4.25 2.48 -6.56
C ILE A 231 3.92 2.67 -8.03
N ASN A 232 4.66 2.00 -8.91
CA ASN A 232 4.76 2.40 -10.31
C ASN A 232 3.63 1.86 -11.20
N ALA A 233 3.01 0.74 -10.82
CA ALA A 233 1.93 0.12 -11.58
C ALA A 233 0.55 0.36 -10.96
N ILE A 234 0.48 0.81 -9.69
CA ILE A 234 -0.79 1.04 -8.99
C ILE A 234 -0.88 2.49 -8.54
N TRP A 235 -0.02 2.96 -7.62
CA TRP A 235 -0.22 4.24 -6.98
C TRP A 235 -0.01 5.45 -7.90
N VAL A 236 1.09 5.52 -8.67
CA VAL A 236 1.33 6.67 -9.56
C VAL A 236 0.22 6.84 -10.61
N PRO A 237 -0.19 5.79 -11.36
CA PRO A 237 -1.29 5.95 -12.31
C PRO A 237 -2.60 6.40 -11.65
N MET A 238 -2.92 5.87 -10.46
CA MET A 238 -4.14 6.24 -9.71
C MET A 238 -4.06 7.67 -9.17
N ALA A 239 -2.88 8.13 -8.76
CA ALA A 239 -2.68 9.49 -8.28
C ALA A 239 -2.81 10.53 -9.40
N LEU A 240 -2.33 10.23 -10.61
CA LEU A 240 -2.52 11.10 -11.79
C LEU A 240 -3.99 11.22 -12.19
N ASP A 241 -4.73 10.11 -12.15
CA ASP A 241 -6.19 10.12 -12.35
C ASP A 241 -6.88 10.95 -11.26
N GLY A 242 -6.47 10.75 -10.00
CA GLY A 242 -6.92 11.53 -8.85
C GLY A 242 -6.66 13.03 -8.99
N ILE A 243 -5.49 13.45 -9.50
CA ILE A 243 -5.20 14.86 -9.83
C ILE A 243 -6.25 15.40 -10.80
N GLY A 244 -6.57 14.64 -11.86
CA GLY A 244 -7.62 15.00 -12.81
C GLY A 244 -8.98 15.20 -12.15
N GLU A 245 -9.43 14.23 -11.36
CA GLU A 245 -10.71 14.30 -10.63
C GLU A 245 -10.75 15.46 -9.63
N ILE A 246 -9.64 15.74 -8.96
CA ILE A 246 -9.53 16.86 -8.01
C ILE A 246 -9.66 18.19 -8.74
N ILE A 247 -8.97 18.39 -9.85
CA ILE A 247 -9.06 19.60 -10.67
C ILE A 247 -10.51 19.83 -11.11
N ASP A 248 -11.17 18.80 -11.62
CA ASP A 248 -12.56 18.88 -12.07
C ASP A 248 -13.52 19.20 -10.91
N ALA A 249 -13.31 18.59 -9.74
CA ALA A 249 -14.12 18.85 -8.56
C ALA A 249 -13.94 20.28 -8.01
N ILE A 250 -12.72 20.82 -8.02
CA ILE A 250 -12.41 22.20 -7.60
C ILE A 250 -13.11 23.20 -8.53
N HIS A 251 -13.04 22.98 -9.84
CA HIS A 251 -13.77 23.78 -10.83
C HIS A 251 -15.29 23.71 -10.63
N ALA A 252 -15.83 22.51 -10.37
CA ALA A 252 -17.27 22.32 -10.16
C ALA A 252 -17.82 23.04 -8.92
N VAL A 253 -16.99 23.24 -7.89
CA VAL A 253 -17.36 24.04 -6.70
C VAL A 253 -17.01 25.53 -6.86
N GLY A 254 -16.50 25.96 -8.01
CA GLY A 254 -16.27 27.36 -8.34
C GLY A 254 -15.09 27.99 -7.58
N LEU A 255 -14.11 27.19 -7.15
CA LEU A 255 -12.90 27.71 -6.50
C LEU A 255 -11.77 27.91 -7.51
N PRO A 256 -11.05 29.05 -7.48
CA PRO A 256 -9.90 29.26 -8.34
C PRO A 256 -8.66 28.54 -7.78
N MET A 257 -7.92 27.86 -8.65
CA MET A 257 -6.57 27.35 -8.35
C MET A 257 -5.50 28.45 -8.40
N SER A 258 -5.81 29.62 -8.98
CA SER A 258 -4.87 30.70 -9.29
C SER A 258 -4.36 31.52 -8.10
N GLY A 259 -4.84 31.23 -6.88
CA GLY A 259 -4.40 31.89 -5.64
C GLY A 259 -3.29 31.13 -4.88
N ALA A 260 -2.94 29.92 -5.31
CA ALA A 260 -1.83 29.15 -4.78
C ALA A 260 -0.60 29.31 -5.69
N THR A 261 0.61 29.21 -5.12
CA THR A 261 1.84 29.16 -5.91
C THR A 261 1.87 27.85 -6.69
N LEU A 262 1.46 27.88 -7.95
CA LEU A 262 1.45 26.70 -8.81
C LEU A 262 2.88 26.34 -9.20
N GLY A 263 3.26 25.09 -8.96
CA GLY A 263 4.48 24.54 -9.53
C GLY A 263 4.40 24.36 -11.04
N PRO A 264 5.55 24.21 -11.71
CA PRO A 264 5.63 24.21 -13.17
C PRO A 264 4.93 23.02 -13.83
N THR A 265 4.81 21.88 -13.15
CA THR A 265 4.21 20.69 -13.76
C THR A 265 2.70 20.76 -13.73
N LEU A 266 2.14 21.04 -12.55
CA LEU A 266 0.71 21.21 -12.34
C LEU A 266 0.17 22.41 -13.12
N ALA A 267 0.93 23.51 -13.22
CA ALA A 267 0.56 24.65 -14.06
C ALA A 267 0.35 24.24 -15.53
N ARG A 268 1.19 23.35 -16.07
CA ARG A 268 1.01 22.81 -17.43
C ARG A 268 -0.24 21.95 -17.56
N TYR A 269 -0.53 21.11 -16.57
CA TYR A 269 -1.75 20.29 -16.55
C TYR A 269 -3.02 21.14 -16.50
N LEU A 270 -3.01 22.24 -15.74
CA LEU A 270 -4.13 23.18 -15.67
C LEU A 270 -4.30 24.00 -16.95
N ALA A 271 -3.19 24.39 -17.58
CA ALA A 271 -3.22 25.14 -18.84
C ALA A 271 -3.67 24.27 -20.02
N ASP A 272 -3.31 22.99 -20.02
CA ASP A 272 -3.65 22.03 -21.07
C ASP A 272 -3.93 20.63 -20.49
N ARG A 273 -5.22 20.30 -20.34
CA ARG A 273 -5.69 18.99 -19.84
C ARG A 273 -5.16 17.83 -20.68
N SER A 274 -4.87 18.03 -21.96
CA SER A 274 -4.34 16.97 -22.84
C SER A 274 -2.95 16.49 -22.41
N VAL A 275 -2.16 17.35 -21.76
CA VAL A 275 -0.85 17.00 -21.19
C VAL A 275 -0.99 16.04 -20.02
N LEU A 276 -1.93 16.30 -19.10
CA LEU A 276 -2.23 15.38 -18.01
C LEU A 276 -2.78 14.06 -18.55
N GLN A 277 -3.68 14.11 -19.53
CA GLN A 277 -4.20 12.89 -20.18
C GLN A 277 -3.11 12.07 -20.89
N ALA A 278 -2.09 12.72 -21.45
CA ALA A 278 -0.94 12.03 -22.00
C ALA A 278 -0.10 11.34 -20.91
N ALA A 279 0.10 11.99 -19.76
CA ALA A 279 0.76 11.39 -18.60
C ALA A 279 -0.03 10.20 -18.03
N GLU A 280 -1.35 10.34 -17.86
CA GLU A 280 -2.27 9.26 -17.44
C GLU A 280 -2.13 8.04 -18.37
N ARG A 281 -2.22 8.23 -19.69
CA ARG A 281 -2.03 7.15 -20.68
C ARG A 281 -0.64 6.52 -20.59
N ALA A 282 0.40 7.35 -20.40
CA ALA A 282 1.77 6.85 -20.35
C ALA A 282 1.99 5.94 -19.15
N TRP A 283 1.53 6.37 -17.97
CA TRP A 283 1.59 5.63 -16.72
C TRP A 283 0.67 4.41 -16.70
N GLY A 284 -0.48 4.47 -17.38
CA GLY A 284 -1.39 3.34 -17.55
C GLY A 284 -0.75 2.08 -18.19
N GLY A 285 0.35 2.26 -18.93
CA GLY A 285 1.13 1.17 -19.50
C GLY A 285 2.30 0.69 -18.64
N ALA A 286 2.62 1.33 -17.50
CA ALA A 286 3.83 1.03 -16.70
C ALA A 286 3.89 -0.39 -16.17
N VAL A 287 2.73 -1.00 -15.89
CA VAL A 287 2.60 -2.38 -15.41
C VAL A 287 3.32 -3.40 -16.30
N ARG A 288 3.49 -3.12 -17.61
CA ARG A 288 4.16 -4.02 -18.55
C ARG A 288 5.59 -4.39 -18.16
N HIS A 289 6.29 -3.48 -17.48
CA HIS A 289 7.69 -3.70 -17.04
C HIS A 289 7.80 -4.75 -15.94
N PHE A 290 6.71 -4.97 -15.20
CA PHE A 290 6.67 -5.87 -14.05
C PHE A 290 6.17 -7.27 -14.39
N VAL A 291 5.75 -7.54 -15.63
CA VAL A 291 5.14 -8.83 -15.98
C VAL A 291 6.19 -9.92 -16.10
N VAL A 292 6.12 -10.92 -15.23
CA VAL A 292 6.92 -12.15 -15.28
C VAL A 292 6.08 -13.26 -15.90
N ARG A 293 6.65 -13.97 -16.89
CA ARG A 293 6.06 -15.15 -17.50
C ARG A 293 7.08 -16.29 -17.46
N LEU A 294 6.69 -17.41 -16.86
CA LEU A 294 7.54 -18.60 -16.75
C LEU A 294 6.81 -19.80 -17.33
N GLY A 295 7.49 -20.56 -18.18
CA GLY A 295 6.98 -21.83 -18.69
C GLY A 295 7.07 -22.95 -17.64
N PRO A 296 6.38 -24.09 -17.85
CA PRO A 296 6.38 -25.20 -16.90
C PRO A 296 7.78 -25.66 -16.45
N ALA A 297 8.74 -25.74 -17.39
CA ALA A 297 10.11 -26.17 -17.06
C ALA A 297 10.84 -25.18 -16.15
N ASP A 298 10.66 -23.86 -16.36
CA ASP A 298 11.24 -22.82 -15.49
C ASP A 298 10.60 -22.83 -14.11
N VAL A 299 9.28 -23.05 -14.05
CA VAL A 299 8.54 -23.17 -12.79
C VAL A 299 9.08 -24.33 -11.97
N ASP A 300 9.13 -25.53 -12.55
CA ASP A 300 9.63 -26.72 -11.89
C ASP A 300 11.09 -26.56 -11.47
N GLY A 301 11.96 -26.07 -12.37
CA GLY A 301 13.38 -25.90 -12.08
C GLY A 301 13.65 -24.93 -10.92
N ARG A 302 12.99 -23.77 -10.92
CA ARG A 302 13.19 -22.74 -9.88
C ARG A 302 12.61 -23.16 -8.53
N ILE A 303 11.42 -23.75 -8.51
CA ILE A 303 10.82 -24.27 -7.28
C ILE A 303 11.70 -25.37 -6.68
N ASN A 304 12.20 -26.30 -7.49
CA ASN A 304 13.09 -27.36 -7.00
C ASN A 304 14.41 -26.80 -6.46
N ALA A 305 14.97 -25.77 -7.10
CA ALA A 305 16.14 -25.07 -6.58
C ALA A 305 15.86 -24.39 -5.22
N LYS A 306 14.72 -23.73 -5.08
CA LYS A 306 14.28 -23.15 -3.80
C LYS A 306 14.10 -24.22 -2.73
N LEU A 307 13.41 -25.33 -3.04
CA LEU A 307 13.22 -26.43 -2.09
C LEU A 307 14.55 -27.03 -1.64
N ALA A 308 15.52 -27.16 -2.54
CA ALA A 308 16.85 -27.64 -2.21
C ALA A 308 17.61 -26.71 -1.26
N SER A 309 17.28 -25.41 -1.24
CA SER A 309 17.88 -24.43 -0.32
C SER A 309 17.25 -24.43 1.08
N LEU A 310 16.11 -25.09 1.28
CA LEU A 310 15.38 -25.08 2.55
C LEU A 310 15.93 -26.12 3.54
N PRO A 311 15.79 -25.88 4.86
CA PRO A 311 16.01 -26.91 5.87
C PRO A 311 15.21 -28.19 5.58
N GLU A 312 15.73 -29.34 6.00
CA GLU A 312 15.18 -30.65 5.61
C GLU A 312 13.68 -30.81 5.95
N ASN A 313 13.24 -30.32 7.12
CA ASN A 313 11.84 -30.36 7.52
C ASN A 313 10.95 -29.53 6.59
N GLU A 314 11.33 -28.29 6.28
CA GLU A 314 10.58 -27.42 5.37
C GLU A 314 10.59 -27.98 3.95
N ARG A 315 11.74 -28.48 3.47
CA ARG A 315 11.86 -29.11 2.16
C ARG A 315 10.91 -30.30 2.01
N ARG A 316 10.87 -31.18 3.02
CA ARG A 316 9.99 -32.37 3.00
C ARG A 316 8.52 -31.96 2.98
N TYR A 317 8.13 -31.03 3.85
CA TYR A 317 6.74 -30.55 3.92
C TYR A 317 6.28 -29.92 2.61
N TRP A 318 7.03 -28.94 2.09
CA TRP A 318 6.65 -28.25 0.86
C TRP A 318 6.74 -29.13 -0.39
N GLY A 319 7.70 -30.07 -0.43
CA GLY A 319 7.75 -31.10 -1.47
C GLY A 319 6.50 -32.00 -1.46
N GLY A 320 6.01 -32.36 -0.27
CA GLY A 320 4.75 -33.10 -0.12
C GLY A 320 3.53 -32.30 -0.60
N VAL A 321 3.46 -31.01 -0.27
CA VAL A 321 2.39 -30.11 -0.75
C VAL A 321 2.38 -30.02 -2.28
N LEU A 322 3.55 -29.86 -2.93
CA LEU A 322 3.63 -29.83 -4.38
C LEU A 322 3.16 -31.14 -5.02
N ALA A 323 3.60 -32.28 -4.48
CA ALA A 323 3.22 -33.60 -4.99
C ALA A 323 1.71 -33.84 -4.88
N ALA A 324 1.09 -33.41 -3.77
CA ALA A 324 -0.34 -33.57 -3.53
C ALA A 324 -1.21 -32.63 -4.37
N THR A 325 -0.71 -31.44 -4.72
CA THR A 325 -1.51 -30.38 -5.35
C THR A 325 -1.24 -30.20 -6.84
N ASN A 326 -0.14 -30.77 -7.36
CA ASN A 326 0.35 -30.57 -8.72
C ASN A 326 0.53 -29.09 -9.11
N ALA A 327 0.74 -28.21 -8.12
CA ALA A 327 0.69 -26.75 -8.34
C ALA A 327 1.83 -26.20 -9.22
N ALA A 328 2.92 -26.95 -9.44
CA ALA A 328 4.06 -26.53 -10.26
C ALA A 328 3.95 -26.91 -11.75
N ARG A 329 2.94 -27.68 -12.17
CA ARG A 329 2.88 -28.24 -13.54
C ARG A 329 2.58 -27.24 -14.64
N ASP A 330 1.91 -26.13 -14.30
CA ASP A 330 1.47 -25.14 -15.28
C ASP A 330 2.38 -23.92 -15.29
N SER A 331 2.42 -23.22 -16.44
CA SER A 331 3.02 -21.90 -16.53
C SER A 331 2.45 -20.94 -15.48
N VAL A 332 3.26 -19.98 -15.05
CA VAL A 332 2.81 -18.88 -14.19
C VAL A 332 2.99 -17.55 -14.90
N THR A 333 2.04 -16.64 -14.69
CA THR A 333 2.18 -15.22 -15.03
C THR A 333 1.81 -14.41 -13.80
N PHE A 334 2.70 -13.53 -13.37
CA PHE A 334 2.47 -12.67 -12.20
C PHE A 334 3.22 -11.35 -12.37
N LEU A 335 2.88 -10.37 -11.52
CA LEU A 335 3.61 -9.12 -11.43
C LEU A 335 4.77 -9.30 -10.44
N ALA A 336 6.00 -9.08 -10.91
CA ALA A 336 7.18 -8.97 -10.06
C ALA A 336 6.95 -7.92 -8.97
N LEU A 337 7.50 -8.17 -7.80
CA LEU A 337 7.45 -7.26 -6.66
C LEU A 337 8.10 -5.90 -6.96
N SER A 338 9.22 -5.95 -7.68
CA SER A 338 10.05 -4.78 -8.00
C SER A 338 10.92 -5.06 -9.22
N LEU A 339 11.51 -3.99 -9.78
CA LEU A 339 12.57 -4.05 -10.77
C LEU A 339 13.90 -3.67 -10.13
N ASP A 340 15.00 -4.25 -10.63
CA ASP A 340 16.35 -3.85 -10.25
C ASP A 340 16.74 -2.46 -10.80
N ALA A 341 17.96 -2.03 -10.53
CA ALA A 341 18.46 -0.72 -10.96
C ALA A 341 18.55 -0.55 -12.50
N SER A 342 18.59 -1.65 -13.25
CA SER A 342 18.58 -1.67 -14.72
C SER A 342 17.18 -1.69 -15.31
N GLY A 343 16.14 -1.85 -14.47
CA GLY A 343 14.76 -1.98 -14.89
C GLY A 343 14.35 -3.41 -15.24
N ALA A 344 15.13 -4.42 -14.84
CA ALA A 344 14.76 -5.82 -15.04
C ALA A 344 13.91 -6.34 -13.86
N PRO A 345 12.86 -7.14 -14.13
CA PRO A 345 11.97 -7.62 -13.07
C PRO A 345 12.67 -8.64 -12.15
N ILE A 346 12.57 -8.42 -10.84
CA ILE A 346 12.98 -9.38 -9.82
C ILE A 346 11.79 -10.32 -9.58
N PRO A 347 11.87 -11.61 -9.92
CA PRO A 347 10.71 -12.50 -9.98
C PRO A 347 10.29 -13.00 -8.58
N VAL A 348 9.83 -12.08 -7.74
CA VAL A 348 9.16 -12.36 -6.47
C VAL A 348 7.67 -12.13 -6.66
N MET A 349 6.87 -13.18 -6.53
CA MET A 349 5.42 -13.09 -6.54
C MET A 349 4.95 -12.48 -5.22
N ASN A 350 3.88 -11.68 -5.22
CA ASN A 350 3.50 -10.86 -4.07
C ASN A 350 2.00 -10.53 -4.04
N THR A 351 1.54 -10.01 -2.89
CA THR A 351 0.13 -9.66 -2.65
C THR A 351 -0.28 -8.26 -3.12
N ASP A 352 0.66 -7.40 -3.49
CA ASP A 352 0.39 -5.99 -3.81
C ASP A 352 -0.67 -5.78 -4.92
N PRO A 353 -0.85 -6.66 -5.94
CA PRO A 353 -1.92 -6.51 -6.91
C PRO A 353 -3.34 -6.52 -6.28
N ALA A 354 -3.47 -6.97 -5.03
CA ALA A 354 -4.71 -6.86 -4.26
C ALA A 354 -5.14 -5.40 -4.04
N THR A 355 -4.19 -4.47 -3.96
CA THR A 355 -4.48 -3.03 -3.84
C THR A 355 -5.17 -2.53 -5.10
N ALA A 356 -4.67 -2.88 -6.30
CA ALA A 356 -5.33 -2.55 -7.56
C ALA A 356 -6.71 -3.23 -7.68
N LEU A 357 -6.81 -4.51 -7.30
CA LEU A 357 -8.08 -5.24 -7.27
C LEU A 357 -9.14 -4.57 -6.39
N PHE A 358 -8.71 -3.90 -5.31
CA PHE A 358 -9.57 -3.12 -4.43
C PHE A 358 -9.90 -1.72 -4.97
N LEU A 359 -8.91 -1.00 -5.52
CA LEU A 359 -9.07 0.39 -5.92
C LEU A 359 -9.84 0.56 -7.24
N ILE A 360 -9.73 -0.39 -8.15
CA ILE A 360 -10.17 -0.28 -9.54
C ILE A 360 -11.45 -1.06 -9.79
N ASP A 361 -12.30 -0.61 -10.71
CA ASP A 361 -13.39 -1.42 -11.26
C ASP A 361 -12.92 -2.24 -12.47
N LEU A 362 -12.71 -3.54 -12.27
CA LEU A 362 -12.24 -4.46 -13.33
C LEU A 362 -13.41 -5.09 -14.10
N SER A 363 -14.67 -4.80 -13.72
CA SER A 363 -15.88 -5.43 -14.26
C SER A 363 -16.40 -4.81 -15.57
N GLY A 364 -15.80 -3.72 -16.05
CA GLY A 364 -16.00 -3.19 -17.40
C GLY A 364 -17.02 -2.06 -17.55
N ARG A 365 -17.36 -1.32 -16.48
CA ARG A 365 -18.30 -0.19 -16.58
C ARG A 365 -17.66 1.20 -16.56
N THR A 366 -16.36 1.30 -16.26
CA THR A 366 -15.67 2.58 -16.09
C THR A 366 -14.37 2.60 -16.91
N PHE A 367 -14.10 3.68 -17.63
CA PHE A 367 -12.78 3.94 -18.23
C PHE A 367 -11.75 3.90 -17.09
N THR A 368 -10.96 2.84 -17.01
CA THR A 368 -9.82 2.80 -16.10
C THR A 368 -8.58 3.12 -16.92
N PRO A 369 -7.79 4.15 -16.55
CA PRO A 369 -6.64 4.58 -17.33
C PRO A 369 -5.46 3.58 -17.29
N ILE A 370 -5.52 2.53 -16.45
CA ILE A 370 -4.48 1.50 -16.38
C ILE A 370 -4.84 0.25 -17.19
N SER A 371 -3.79 -0.44 -17.68
CA SER A 371 -3.96 -1.79 -18.24
C SER A 371 -4.46 -2.74 -17.15
N VAL A 372 -5.75 -3.07 -17.18
CA VAL A 372 -6.44 -3.84 -16.13
C VAL A 372 -6.18 -5.35 -16.19
N GLU A 373 -5.77 -5.88 -17.34
CA GLU A 373 -5.67 -7.32 -17.56
C GLU A 373 -4.69 -8.04 -16.61
N PRO A 374 -3.49 -7.50 -16.32
CA PRO A 374 -2.58 -8.11 -15.35
C PRO A 374 -3.19 -8.23 -13.94
N PHE A 375 -4.08 -7.31 -13.55
CA PHE A 375 -4.72 -7.28 -12.23
C PHE A 375 -5.96 -8.18 -12.12
N ARG A 376 -6.49 -8.68 -13.25
CA ARG A 376 -7.58 -9.67 -13.26
C ARG A 376 -7.08 -11.08 -12.90
N ASN A 377 -5.77 -11.30 -12.95
CA ASN A 377 -5.20 -12.58 -12.58
C ASN A 377 -5.14 -12.75 -11.07
N VAL A 378 -6.13 -13.46 -10.51
CA VAL A 378 -6.18 -13.81 -9.09
C VAL A 378 -5.49 -15.14 -8.76
N ASP A 379 -5.00 -15.89 -9.76
CA ASP A 379 -4.32 -17.19 -9.58
C ASP A 379 -3.17 -17.12 -8.57
N PRO A 380 -2.26 -16.11 -8.60
CA PRO A 380 -1.18 -15.98 -7.64
C PRO A 380 -1.62 -16.05 -6.17
N PHE A 381 -2.78 -15.49 -5.82
CA PHE A 381 -3.28 -15.42 -4.45
C PHE A 381 -3.83 -16.75 -3.93
N VAL A 382 -4.19 -17.68 -4.83
CA VAL A 382 -4.94 -18.91 -4.48
C VAL A 382 -4.22 -20.19 -4.89
N ARG A 383 -3.20 -20.08 -5.74
CA ARG A 383 -2.30 -21.16 -6.10
C ARG A 383 -1.41 -21.54 -4.91
N GLN A 384 -1.22 -22.84 -4.71
CA GLN A 384 -0.52 -23.39 -3.55
C GLN A 384 0.95 -22.98 -3.52
N TYR A 385 1.42 -22.50 -2.38
CA TYR A 385 2.85 -22.33 -2.11
C TYR A 385 3.55 -23.71 -2.13
N PRO A 386 4.76 -23.83 -2.73
CA PRO A 386 5.64 -22.78 -3.24
C PRO A 386 5.39 -22.32 -4.69
N ALA A 387 4.36 -22.80 -5.39
CA ALA A 387 4.06 -22.34 -6.76
C ALA A 387 3.27 -21.02 -6.81
N GLY A 388 2.47 -20.73 -5.78
CA GLY A 388 1.74 -19.47 -5.58
C GLY A 388 1.97 -18.90 -4.18
N LEU A 389 1.05 -18.07 -3.70
CA LEU A 389 1.12 -17.45 -2.38
C LEU A 389 0.33 -18.21 -1.31
N PHE A 390 -0.57 -19.11 -1.72
CA PHE A 390 -1.60 -19.63 -0.82
C PHE A 390 -1.13 -20.81 0.00
N VAL A 391 -1.37 -20.77 1.31
CA VAL A 391 -1.14 -21.88 2.24
C VAL A 391 -2.46 -22.30 2.90
N ASP A 392 -2.80 -23.59 2.78
CA ASP A 392 -3.99 -24.16 3.42
C ASP A 392 -3.93 -23.99 4.94
N GLY A 393 -5.06 -23.58 5.54
CA GLY A 393 -5.15 -23.33 6.98
C GLY A 393 -4.39 -22.10 7.50
N LEU A 394 -3.84 -21.28 6.60
CA LEU A 394 -3.07 -20.09 6.96
C LEU A 394 -3.53 -18.83 6.22
N GLY A 395 -3.65 -18.91 4.89
CA GLY A 395 -3.95 -17.77 4.00
C GLY A 395 -2.84 -17.47 2.99
N PRO A 396 -2.96 -16.35 2.25
CA PRO A 396 -1.97 -15.92 1.26
C PRO A 396 -0.76 -15.27 1.95
N LEU A 397 0.43 -15.80 1.68
CA LEU A 397 1.71 -15.20 2.07
C LEU A 397 1.92 -13.89 1.32
N VAL A 398 2.57 -12.90 1.95
CA VAL A 398 2.80 -11.58 1.35
C VAL A 398 3.77 -11.61 0.17
N ALA A 399 4.62 -12.62 0.10
CA ALA A 399 5.63 -12.79 -0.95
C ALA A 399 5.88 -14.29 -1.23
N ASN A 400 6.43 -14.59 -2.40
CA ASN A 400 6.99 -15.89 -2.77
C ASN A 400 8.25 -15.66 -3.62
N ASP A 401 9.39 -16.05 -3.06
CA ASP A 401 10.72 -15.88 -3.62
C ASP A 401 11.22 -17.11 -4.39
N ALA A 402 10.40 -18.15 -4.56
CA ALA A 402 10.80 -19.41 -5.20
C ALA A 402 11.32 -19.25 -6.63
N TYR A 403 10.94 -18.16 -7.31
CA TYR A 403 11.38 -17.85 -8.67
C TYR A 403 12.58 -16.90 -8.75
N ALA A 404 13.01 -16.33 -7.61
CA ALA A 404 14.10 -15.38 -7.50
C ALA A 404 15.47 -16.07 -7.35
N ALA A 405 16.53 -15.26 -7.42
CA ALA A 405 17.90 -15.73 -7.26
C ALA A 405 18.23 -16.03 -5.77
N PRO A 406 19.24 -16.88 -5.48
CA PRO A 406 19.61 -17.25 -4.11
C PRO A 406 19.94 -16.08 -3.18
N GLU A 407 20.38 -14.94 -3.72
CA GLU A 407 20.64 -13.71 -2.98
C GLU A 407 19.36 -13.22 -2.28
N VAL A 408 18.23 -13.26 -2.98
CA VAL A 408 16.92 -12.86 -2.45
C VAL A 408 16.47 -13.83 -1.36
N TRP A 409 16.72 -15.14 -1.52
CA TRP A 409 16.40 -16.13 -0.49
C TRP A 409 17.15 -15.86 0.81
N ARG A 410 18.45 -15.54 0.72
CA ARG A 410 19.27 -15.21 1.89
C ARG A 410 18.82 -13.92 2.57
N ALA A 411 18.45 -12.91 1.79
CA ALA A 411 17.93 -11.65 2.32
C ALA A 411 16.64 -11.87 3.13
N PHE A 412 15.66 -12.59 2.58
CA PHE A 412 14.41 -12.89 3.30
C PHE A 412 14.60 -13.83 4.50
N GLU A 413 15.65 -14.65 4.50
CA GLU A 413 15.98 -15.48 5.65
C GLU A 413 16.53 -14.65 6.83
N THR A 414 17.29 -13.60 6.51
CA THR A 414 17.87 -12.66 7.50
C THR A 414 16.84 -11.67 8.02
N ASP A 415 15.97 -11.16 7.15
CA ASP A 415 14.89 -10.24 7.49
C ASP A 415 13.54 -10.81 7.03
N ARG A 416 12.85 -11.43 8.00
CA ARG A 416 11.63 -12.21 7.73
C ARG A 416 10.35 -11.37 7.67
N TYR A 417 10.39 -10.06 7.96
CA TYR A 417 9.18 -9.26 8.21
C TYR A 417 8.22 -9.20 7.01
N HIS A 418 8.76 -9.09 5.79
CA HIS A 418 7.99 -9.12 4.53
C HIS A 418 8.28 -10.38 3.68
N SER A 419 8.69 -11.46 4.33
CA SER A 419 9.15 -12.67 3.65
C SER A 419 8.01 -13.62 3.24
N PRO A 420 8.33 -14.69 2.47
CA PRO A 420 7.42 -15.81 2.17
C PRO A 420 7.00 -16.68 3.38
N ARG A 421 7.12 -16.15 4.59
CA ARG A 421 6.65 -16.79 5.83
C ARG A 421 5.56 -16.00 6.51
N VAL A 422 5.22 -14.82 6.01
CA VAL A 422 4.31 -13.88 6.67
C VAL A 422 3.02 -13.76 5.88
N VAL A 423 1.90 -13.80 6.60
CA VAL A 423 0.58 -13.37 6.13
C VAL A 423 0.24 -12.08 6.85
N TRP A 424 -0.21 -11.07 6.11
CA TRP A 424 -0.55 -9.77 6.66
C TRP A 424 -2.06 -9.54 6.61
N GLY A 425 -2.66 -9.15 7.74
CA GLY A 425 -4.09 -8.94 7.90
C GLY A 425 -4.65 -7.87 6.96
N ARG A 426 -3.93 -6.76 6.78
CA ARG A 426 -4.14 -5.78 5.70
C ARG A 426 -4.34 -6.46 4.35
N GLU A 427 -3.37 -7.24 3.90
CA GLU A 427 -3.35 -7.81 2.55
C GLU A 427 -4.51 -8.81 2.38
N VAL A 428 -4.81 -9.59 3.42
CA VAL A 428 -6.01 -10.44 3.47
C VAL A 428 -7.29 -9.61 3.34
N ASN A 429 -7.39 -8.49 4.04
CA ASN A 429 -8.54 -7.60 3.93
C ASN A 429 -8.63 -6.94 2.55
N LEU A 430 -7.51 -6.56 1.92
CA LEU A 430 -7.48 -6.03 0.56
C LEU A 430 -7.92 -7.04 -0.48
N ILE A 431 -7.40 -8.26 -0.41
CA ILE A 431 -7.84 -9.37 -1.28
C ILE A 431 -9.34 -9.58 -1.10
N THR A 432 -9.82 -9.64 0.13
CA THR A 432 -11.24 -9.91 0.43
C THR A 432 -12.14 -8.77 -0.04
N LEU A 433 -11.80 -7.51 0.25
CA LEU A 433 -12.55 -6.33 -0.20
C LEU A 433 -12.54 -6.19 -1.72
N GLY A 434 -11.38 -6.39 -2.35
CA GLY A 434 -11.24 -6.35 -3.80
C GLY A 434 -12.09 -7.41 -4.48
N LEU A 435 -11.97 -8.67 -4.08
CA LEU A 435 -12.81 -9.77 -4.60
C LEU A 435 -14.30 -9.49 -4.40
N ALA A 436 -14.71 -9.03 -3.21
CA ALA A 436 -16.10 -8.71 -2.92
C ALA A 436 -16.61 -7.55 -3.78
N ARG A 437 -15.82 -6.49 -3.97
CA ARG A 437 -16.15 -5.36 -4.83
C ARG A 437 -16.34 -5.81 -6.29
N GLN A 438 -15.40 -6.58 -6.83
CA GLN A 438 -15.49 -7.07 -8.20
C GLN A 438 -16.70 -7.99 -8.40
N LEU A 439 -16.98 -8.87 -7.42
CA LEU A 439 -18.17 -9.71 -7.46
C LEU A 439 -19.45 -8.88 -7.45
N ALA A 440 -19.57 -7.90 -6.54
CA ALA A 440 -20.75 -7.04 -6.44
C ALA A 440 -21.01 -6.25 -7.74
N ALA A 441 -19.95 -5.84 -8.43
CA ALA A 441 -20.06 -5.16 -9.72
C ALA A 441 -20.45 -6.13 -10.86
N ALA A 442 -19.98 -7.37 -10.81
CA ALA A 442 -20.17 -8.38 -11.87
C ALA A 442 -21.49 -9.17 -11.79
N VAL A 443 -22.22 -9.13 -10.67
CA VAL A 443 -23.47 -9.90 -10.47
C VAL A 443 -24.70 -9.04 -10.24
N ASP A 444 -25.88 -9.54 -10.61
CA ASP A 444 -27.19 -8.96 -10.29
C ASP A 444 -27.61 -9.23 -8.83
N GLU A 445 -28.80 -8.74 -8.44
CA GLU A 445 -29.34 -8.91 -7.08
C GLU A 445 -29.59 -10.38 -6.72
N GLN A 446 -29.78 -11.21 -7.73
CA GLN A 446 -29.96 -12.66 -7.61
C GLN A 446 -28.62 -13.40 -7.71
N GLY A 447 -27.49 -12.70 -7.74
CA GLY A 447 -26.14 -13.24 -7.82
C GLY A 447 -25.78 -13.94 -9.13
N ARG A 448 -26.55 -13.71 -10.20
CA ARG A 448 -26.22 -14.19 -11.54
C ARG A 448 -25.27 -13.19 -12.21
N PRO A 449 -24.32 -13.62 -13.05
CA PRO A 449 -23.47 -12.70 -13.81
C PRO A 449 -24.32 -11.69 -14.60
N ARG A 450 -24.01 -10.40 -14.49
CA ARG A 450 -24.71 -9.33 -15.25
C ARG A 450 -24.50 -9.45 -16.75
N ASP A 451 -23.37 -10.03 -17.14
CA ASP A 451 -23.01 -10.39 -18.51
C ASP A 451 -22.61 -11.88 -18.50
N PRO A 452 -23.19 -12.74 -19.36
CA PRO A 452 -22.78 -14.13 -19.51
C PRO A 452 -21.27 -14.32 -19.74
N ALA A 453 -20.59 -13.39 -20.41
CA ALA A 453 -19.14 -13.43 -20.62
C ALA A 453 -18.34 -13.32 -19.32
N LEU A 454 -18.92 -12.73 -18.27
CA LEU A 454 -18.30 -12.63 -16.94
C LEU A 454 -18.45 -13.91 -16.12
N ALA A 455 -19.24 -14.91 -16.55
CA ALA A 455 -19.49 -16.10 -15.74
C ALA A 455 -18.21 -16.83 -15.28
N PRO A 456 -17.19 -17.08 -16.13
CA PRO A 456 -15.94 -17.69 -15.69
C PRO A 456 -15.18 -16.83 -14.67
N TYR A 457 -15.23 -15.50 -14.85
CA TYR A 457 -14.59 -14.55 -13.94
C TYR A 457 -15.28 -14.55 -12.58
N VAL A 458 -16.62 -14.46 -12.53
CA VAL A 458 -17.43 -14.54 -11.30
C VAL A 458 -17.15 -15.84 -10.55
N THR A 459 -17.13 -16.99 -11.24
CA THR A 459 -16.82 -18.29 -10.63
C THR A 459 -15.43 -18.29 -9.99
N ARG A 460 -14.42 -17.77 -10.69
CA ARG A 460 -13.04 -17.68 -10.20
C ARG A 460 -12.92 -16.78 -8.97
N LEU A 461 -13.52 -15.59 -9.01
CA LEU A 461 -13.51 -14.64 -7.89
C LEU A 461 -14.22 -15.22 -6.66
N ALA A 462 -15.39 -15.84 -6.84
CA ALA A 462 -16.14 -16.43 -5.74
C ALA A 462 -15.39 -17.62 -5.12
N ALA A 463 -14.72 -18.44 -5.95
CA ALA A 463 -13.86 -19.52 -5.46
C ALA A 463 -12.66 -18.98 -4.68
N ALA A 464 -11.99 -17.94 -5.19
CA ALA A 464 -10.86 -17.30 -4.53
C ALA A 464 -11.27 -16.72 -3.17
N LEU A 465 -12.38 -15.99 -3.13
CA LEU A 465 -12.92 -15.39 -1.91
C LEU A 465 -13.17 -16.45 -0.83
N ARG A 466 -13.91 -17.50 -1.18
CA ARG A 466 -14.20 -18.59 -0.24
C ARG A 466 -12.94 -19.32 0.23
N ARG A 467 -11.97 -19.54 -0.66
CA ARG A 467 -10.71 -20.22 -0.35
C ARG A 467 -9.88 -19.40 0.64
N THR A 468 -9.72 -18.10 0.40
CA THR A 468 -9.05 -17.15 1.31
C THR A 468 -9.73 -17.11 2.67
N GLN A 469 -11.05 -16.91 2.72
CA GLN A 469 -11.77 -16.84 3.99
C GLN A 469 -11.64 -18.12 4.82
N ARG A 470 -11.82 -19.29 4.20
CA ARG A 470 -11.71 -20.57 4.92
C ARG A 470 -10.32 -20.80 5.51
N ALA A 471 -9.24 -20.53 4.76
CA ALA A 471 -7.89 -20.75 5.27
C ALA A 471 -7.54 -19.77 6.40
N VAL A 472 -7.95 -18.51 6.26
CA VAL A 472 -7.71 -17.49 7.28
C VAL A 472 -8.56 -17.73 8.54
N ASP A 473 -9.80 -18.21 8.40
CA ASP A 473 -10.62 -18.61 9.54
C ASP A 473 -10.03 -19.85 10.24
N ALA A 474 -9.58 -20.85 9.46
CA ALA A 474 -8.95 -22.06 9.99
C ALA A 474 -7.62 -21.80 10.70
N SER A 475 -6.93 -20.70 10.37
CA SER A 475 -5.68 -20.32 11.07
C SER A 475 -5.92 -19.90 12.51
N GLY A 476 -7.13 -19.45 12.85
CA GLY A 476 -7.45 -18.83 14.13
C GLY A 476 -6.86 -17.41 14.31
N LEU A 477 -6.17 -16.87 13.29
CA LEU A 477 -5.37 -15.65 13.40
C LEU A 477 -5.92 -14.46 12.59
N ARG A 478 -7.12 -14.57 12.01
CA ARG A 478 -7.76 -13.57 11.13
C ARG A 478 -7.89 -12.14 11.68
N HIS A 479 -7.65 -11.93 12.97
CA HIS A 479 -7.81 -10.65 13.66
C HIS A 479 -6.49 -10.06 14.16
N PHE A 480 -5.37 -10.71 13.86
CA PHE A 480 -4.03 -10.22 14.15
C PHE A 480 -3.49 -9.42 12.96
N GLU A 481 -2.55 -8.53 13.26
CA GLU A 481 -1.91 -7.67 12.26
C GLU A 481 -1.16 -8.47 11.22
N LEU A 482 -0.33 -9.40 11.69
CA LEU A 482 0.35 -10.36 10.86
C LEU A 482 0.59 -11.66 11.63
N TRP A 483 0.68 -12.74 10.87
CA TRP A 483 0.97 -14.07 11.40
C TRP A 483 1.92 -14.82 10.47
N SER A 484 2.44 -15.92 10.98
CA SER A 484 3.36 -16.81 10.30
C SER A 484 3.01 -18.26 10.62
N TYR A 485 3.94 -19.16 10.37
CA TYR A 485 3.78 -20.58 10.62
C TYR A 485 5.07 -21.21 11.11
N ARG A 486 4.94 -22.35 11.78
CA ARG A 486 6.03 -23.30 12.02
C ARG A 486 5.67 -24.63 11.39
N ILE A 487 6.68 -25.36 10.92
CA ILE A 487 6.53 -26.72 10.41
C ILE A 487 7.09 -27.68 11.46
N ASP A 488 6.23 -28.55 11.97
CA ASP A 488 6.54 -29.57 12.96
C ASP A 488 6.19 -30.94 12.37
N GLY A 489 7.22 -31.70 11.97
CA GLY A 489 7.06 -32.91 11.18
C GLY A 489 6.32 -32.65 9.86
N GLU A 490 5.15 -33.26 9.69
CA GLU A 490 4.29 -33.12 8.51
C GLU A 490 3.18 -32.08 8.70
N ARG A 491 3.18 -31.32 9.80
CA ARG A 491 2.11 -30.37 10.12
C ARG A 491 2.60 -28.93 10.10
N LEU A 492 1.86 -28.09 9.39
CA LEU A 492 1.97 -26.63 9.49
C LEU A 492 1.09 -26.12 10.64
N GLN A 493 1.70 -25.34 11.52
CA GLN A 493 1.05 -24.72 12.67
C GLN A 493 1.07 -23.20 12.50
N PRO A 494 -0.09 -22.55 12.33
CA PRO A 494 -0.19 -21.10 12.36
C PRO A 494 0.33 -20.54 13.69
N THR A 495 1.06 -19.43 13.64
CA THR A 495 1.61 -18.75 14.82
C THR A 495 1.49 -17.25 14.67
N ARG A 496 1.17 -16.54 15.76
CA ARG A 496 1.25 -15.08 15.80
C ARG A 496 2.68 -14.61 15.50
N TYR A 497 2.85 -13.55 14.72
CA TYR A 497 4.17 -12.97 14.49
C TYR A 497 4.61 -12.13 15.69
N GLY A 498 5.88 -12.25 16.08
CA GLY A 498 6.38 -11.73 17.37
C GLY A 498 6.25 -10.21 17.57
N THR A 499 6.29 -9.42 16.50
CA THR A 499 6.23 -7.95 16.56
C THR A 499 4.83 -7.37 16.34
N SER A 500 3.79 -8.21 16.21
CA SER A 500 2.43 -7.75 15.91
C SER A 500 1.78 -6.96 17.06
N SER A 501 1.16 -5.82 16.73
CA SER A 501 0.36 -5.02 17.65
C SER A 501 -0.95 -5.72 18.02
N ASP A 502 -1.45 -5.50 19.25
CA ASP A 502 -2.73 -6.07 19.70
C ASP A 502 -3.92 -5.35 19.05
N VAL A 503 -3.78 -4.03 18.86
CA VAL A 503 -4.74 -3.16 18.20
C VAL A 503 -4.01 -2.45 17.08
N GLN A 504 -4.32 -2.77 15.82
CA GLN A 504 -3.72 -2.14 14.65
C GLN A 504 -4.84 -1.57 13.78
N LEU A 505 -4.66 -0.35 13.28
CA LEU A 505 -5.65 0.37 12.49
C LEU A 505 -6.10 -0.45 11.27
N TRP A 506 -5.15 -1.04 10.56
CA TRP A 506 -5.39 -1.92 9.41
C TRP A 506 -6.28 -3.13 9.74
N ASN A 507 -6.22 -3.67 10.96
CA ASN A 507 -7.08 -4.81 11.34
C ASN A 507 -8.54 -4.39 11.52
N THR A 508 -8.78 -3.12 11.86
CA THR A 508 -10.13 -2.58 11.98
C THR A 508 -10.87 -2.56 10.64
N THR A 509 -10.13 -2.58 9.52
CA THR A 509 -10.70 -2.71 8.17
C THR A 509 -11.45 -4.02 7.95
N SER A 510 -11.29 -5.01 8.84
CA SER A 510 -12.13 -6.21 8.88
C SER A 510 -13.61 -5.90 9.12
N LEU A 511 -13.95 -4.73 9.67
CA LEU A 511 -15.34 -4.23 9.75
C LEU A 511 -15.91 -3.96 8.35
N ALA A 512 -15.14 -3.30 7.48
CA ALA A 512 -15.54 -3.08 6.09
C ALA A 512 -15.64 -4.38 5.31
N VAL A 513 -14.73 -5.34 5.57
CA VAL A 513 -14.81 -6.69 5.00
C VAL A 513 -16.14 -7.35 5.35
N GLN A 514 -16.48 -7.41 6.64
CA GLN A 514 -17.72 -8.03 7.09
C GLN A 514 -18.94 -7.34 6.47
N TRP A 515 -18.95 -6.00 6.45
CA TRP A 515 -20.02 -5.25 5.80
C TRP A 515 -20.13 -5.59 4.31
N ALA A 516 -19.03 -5.59 3.56
CA ALA A 516 -19.03 -5.87 2.13
C ALA A 516 -19.57 -7.28 1.82
N LEU A 517 -19.18 -8.27 2.62
CA LEU A 517 -19.64 -9.65 2.45
C LEU A 517 -21.14 -9.79 2.72
N THR A 518 -21.69 -9.08 3.71
CA THR A 518 -23.15 -9.10 3.98
C THR A 518 -23.98 -8.51 2.85
N ARG A 519 -23.35 -7.73 1.96
CA ARG A 519 -24.01 -7.11 0.79
C ARG A 519 -23.97 -8.00 -0.46
N LEU A 520 -23.17 -9.07 -0.47
CA LEU A 520 -23.13 -9.99 -1.60
C LEU A 520 -24.37 -10.91 -1.60
N PRO A 521 -24.93 -11.22 -2.78
CA PRO A 521 -26.01 -12.20 -2.88
C PRO A 521 -25.59 -13.56 -2.30
N ARG A 522 -26.49 -14.21 -1.55
CA ARG A 522 -26.20 -15.45 -0.79
C ARG A 522 -25.66 -16.59 -1.65
N ASN A 523 -26.15 -16.70 -2.88
CA ASN A 523 -25.73 -17.71 -3.84
C ASN A 523 -24.29 -17.52 -4.36
N VAL A 524 -23.73 -16.32 -4.28
CA VAL A 524 -22.32 -16.06 -4.63
C VAL A 524 -21.38 -16.62 -3.56
N LEU A 525 -21.77 -16.50 -2.28
CA LEU A 525 -21.00 -16.98 -1.13
C LEU A 525 -21.12 -18.50 -0.92
N GLY A 526 -22.00 -19.18 -1.66
CA GLY A 526 -22.15 -20.64 -1.61
C GLY A 526 -22.92 -21.15 -0.39
N GLY A 527 -23.72 -20.30 0.26
CA GLY A 527 -24.63 -20.71 1.34
C GLY A 527 -25.99 -21.12 0.80
N ARG A 528 -26.46 -22.32 1.16
CA ARG A 528 -27.90 -22.60 1.27
C ARG A 528 -28.42 -21.96 2.56
#